data_AF-A0AAX0AXK1-F1
#
_entry.id   AF-A0AAX0AXK1-F1
#
_cell.length_a   1.000
_cell.length_b   1.000
_cell.length_c   1.000
_cell.angle_alpha   90.00
_cell.angle_beta   90.00
_cell.angle_gamma   90.00
#
_symmetry.space_group_name_H-M   'P 1'
#
loop_
_entity.id
_entity.type
_entity.pdbx_description
1 polymer ?
#
loop_
_entity_poly.entity_id
_entity_poly.type
_entity_poly.pdbx_seq_one_letter_code
_entity_poly.pdbx_strand_id
1 'polypeptide(L)'
;MSEFKKYANKLLKKTELNRLEKDDLENELVEHLNNIKDDYIKEGMSEKDSIDMTIKNFNQSDFIKEINNFALNKKLTGINISYLLKINILLILIYLVLMIATFSLFRTNQDSTVLYFLTICFILFVNYNYAISHFELKKDIISNISITCIIFFLIEKIGIVILSKIYCVLSNNLEFNNIFDLYVFDFKKILIYFITSIIVILISIYHNPNSTKRNFKLSTMDISILFLSLILNIIYFLYPNRLYLLNLIISKLFNINVNFFDKTLLYININNQITIINIGLLLLLLFIFYKFISSILEIDSKKK
;
A
#
# COMPACT_ATOMS: atom_id res chain seq x y z
N MET A 1 0.55 13.46 -49.23
CA MET A 1 0.68 13.72 -47.78
C MET A 1 0.66 15.24 -47.61
N SER A 2 -0.36 15.79 -46.94
CA SER A 2 -0.56 17.24 -46.80
C SER A 2 0.65 17.91 -46.15
N GLU A 3 0.89 19.19 -46.47
CA GLU A 3 2.05 19.94 -45.95
C GLU A 3 2.06 19.99 -44.41
N PHE A 4 0.89 20.15 -43.78
CA PHE A 4 0.76 20.06 -42.34
C PHE A 4 1.10 18.68 -41.78
N LYS A 5 0.79 17.59 -42.48
CA LYS A 5 1.15 16.24 -42.02
C LYS A 5 2.66 16.01 -42.05
N LYS A 6 3.36 16.56 -43.06
CA LYS A 6 4.83 16.56 -43.11
C LYS A 6 5.43 17.42 -42.00
N TYR A 7 4.84 18.59 -41.76
CA TYR A 7 5.26 19.52 -40.72
C TYR A 7 5.09 18.92 -39.31
N ALA A 8 3.90 18.42 -38.98
CA ALA A 8 3.59 17.74 -37.72
C ALA A 8 4.57 16.59 -37.45
N ASN A 9 4.79 15.72 -38.42
CA ASN A 9 5.79 14.64 -38.30
C ASN A 9 7.20 15.15 -38.00
N LYS A 10 7.64 16.22 -38.67
CA LYS A 10 8.98 16.81 -38.43
C LYS A 10 9.09 17.40 -37.02
N LEU A 11 7.99 17.95 -36.50
CA LEU A 11 7.90 18.57 -35.19
C LEU A 11 7.89 17.50 -34.09
N LEU A 12 7.05 16.48 -34.23
CA LEU A 12 6.94 15.33 -33.32
C LEU A 12 8.20 14.47 -33.28
N LYS A 13 9.01 14.44 -34.33
CA LYS A 13 10.34 13.79 -34.28
C LYS A 13 11.28 14.41 -33.25
N LYS A 14 11.08 15.70 -32.89
CA LYS A 14 11.89 16.40 -31.90
C LYS A 14 11.39 16.22 -30.46
N THR A 15 10.28 15.50 -30.26
CA THR A 15 9.71 15.24 -28.93
C THR A 15 10.13 13.88 -28.38
N GLU A 16 10.13 13.76 -27.05
CA GLU A 16 10.45 12.51 -26.33
C GLU A 16 9.29 11.50 -26.26
N LEU A 17 8.20 11.76 -26.98
CA LEU A 17 7.01 10.90 -26.99
C LEU A 17 7.30 9.53 -27.62
N ASN A 18 6.53 8.51 -27.20
CA ASN A 18 6.57 7.19 -27.83
C ASN A 18 5.83 7.18 -29.18
N ARG A 19 5.93 6.08 -29.95
CA ARG A 19 5.35 6.00 -31.29
C ARG A 19 3.83 6.15 -31.30
N LEU A 20 3.11 5.51 -30.37
CA LEU A 20 1.65 5.58 -30.30
C LEU A 20 1.18 7.00 -29.95
N GLU A 21 1.85 7.64 -28.99
CA GLU A 21 1.56 9.02 -28.60
C GLU A 21 1.85 10.02 -29.72
N LYS A 22 2.87 9.74 -30.55
CA LYS A 22 3.16 10.54 -31.75
C LYS A 22 2.06 10.39 -32.80
N ASP A 23 1.58 9.17 -33.03
CA ASP A 23 0.53 8.90 -34.00
C ASP A 23 -0.81 9.56 -33.59
N ASP A 24 -1.15 9.53 -32.29
CA ASP A 24 -2.35 10.20 -31.75
C ASP A 24 -2.25 11.73 -31.87
N LEU A 25 -1.13 12.30 -31.43
CA LEU A 25 -0.90 13.75 -31.41
C LEU A 25 -0.74 14.33 -32.82
N GLU A 26 -0.31 13.51 -33.81
CA GLU A 26 -0.21 13.94 -35.21
C GLU A 26 -1.58 14.38 -35.75
N ASN A 27 -2.63 13.61 -35.47
CA ASN A 27 -3.97 13.91 -35.98
C ASN A 27 -4.52 15.21 -35.37
N GLU A 28 -4.40 15.36 -34.05
CA GLU A 28 -4.84 16.55 -33.32
C GLU A 28 -4.07 17.81 -33.77
N LEU A 29 -2.75 17.70 -33.93
CA LEU A 29 -1.92 18.81 -34.40
C LEU A 29 -2.28 19.21 -35.84
N VAL A 30 -2.54 18.24 -36.72
CA VAL A 30 -2.96 18.53 -38.10
C VAL A 30 -4.33 19.21 -38.12
N GLU A 31 -5.27 18.78 -37.28
CA GLU A 31 -6.58 19.42 -37.14
C GLU A 31 -6.45 20.86 -36.67
N HIS A 32 -5.65 21.11 -35.63
CA HIS A 32 -5.38 22.45 -35.13
C HIS A 32 -4.75 23.37 -36.19
N LEU A 33 -3.78 22.87 -36.96
CA LEU A 33 -3.17 23.62 -38.06
C LEU A 33 -4.16 23.93 -39.18
N ASN A 34 -5.08 23.01 -39.50
CA ASN A 34 -6.14 23.27 -40.47
C ASN A 34 -7.10 24.36 -39.99
N ASN A 35 -7.45 24.38 -38.70
CA ASN A 35 -8.32 25.42 -38.15
C ASN A 35 -7.69 26.81 -38.29
N ILE A 36 -6.39 26.96 -37.97
CA ILE A 36 -5.66 28.22 -38.15
C ILE A 36 -5.61 28.62 -39.63
N LYS A 37 -5.35 27.66 -40.53
CA LYS A 37 -5.35 27.89 -41.98
C LYS A 37 -6.70 28.43 -42.45
N ASP A 38 -7.79 27.83 -41.99
CA ASP A 38 -9.14 28.23 -42.39
C ASP A 38 -9.50 29.63 -41.91
N ASP A 39 -8.94 30.08 -40.77
CA ASP A 39 -9.10 31.45 -40.30
C ASP A 39 -8.35 32.45 -41.20
N TYR A 40 -7.12 32.13 -41.65
CA TYR A 40 -6.42 32.97 -42.63
C TYR A 40 -7.12 33.01 -44.00
N ILE A 41 -7.76 31.92 -44.41
CA ILE A 41 -8.58 31.90 -45.63
C ILE A 41 -9.80 32.83 -45.48
N LYS A 42 -10.45 32.84 -44.31
CA LYS A 42 -11.57 33.77 -44.03
C LYS A 42 -11.13 35.23 -44.04
N GLU A 43 -9.89 35.51 -43.66
CA GLU A 43 -9.26 36.84 -43.76
C GLU A 43 -8.88 37.24 -45.20
N GLY A 44 -9.12 36.37 -46.18
CA GLY A 44 -8.93 36.66 -47.60
C GLY A 44 -7.58 36.23 -48.16
N MET A 45 -6.77 35.46 -47.41
CA MET A 45 -5.51 34.91 -47.93
C MET A 45 -5.77 33.75 -48.90
N SER A 46 -4.85 33.56 -49.86
CA SER A 46 -4.85 32.36 -50.69
C SER A 46 -4.57 31.13 -49.82
N GLU A 47 -5.05 29.95 -50.24
CA GLU A 47 -4.83 28.71 -49.47
C GLU A 47 -3.32 28.43 -49.26
N LYS A 48 -2.51 28.72 -50.28
CA LYS A 48 -1.06 28.52 -50.22
C LYS A 48 -0.40 29.46 -49.21
N ASP A 49 -0.75 30.76 -49.26
CA ASP A 49 -0.21 31.75 -48.33
C ASP A 49 -0.66 31.48 -46.89
N SER A 50 -1.89 30.97 -46.72
CA SER A 50 -2.47 30.60 -45.43
C SER A 50 -1.70 29.44 -44.78
N ILE A 51 -1.29 28.44 -45.57
CA ILE A 51 -0.46 27.32 -45.09
C ILE A 51 0.92 27.82 -44.64
N ASP A 52 1.58 28.63 -45.46
CA ASP A 52 2.90 29.19 -45.14
C ASP A 52 2.85 30.08 -43.89
N MET A 53 1.81 30.91 -43.77
CA MET A 53 1.60 31.79 -42.62
C MET A 53 1.31 31.00 -41.34
N THR A 54 0.50 29.94 -41.43
CA THR A 54 0.24 29.02 -40.31
C THR A 54 1.52 28.37 -39.81
N ILE A 55 2.36 27.83 -40.71
CA ILE A 55 3.63 27.20 -40.33
C ILE A 55 4.60 28.21 -39.72
N LYS A 56 4.66 29.42 -40.27
CA LYS A 56 5.57 30.49 -39.81
C LYS A 56 5.19 31.01 -38.42
N ASN A 57 3.90 31.17 -38.15
CA ASN A 57 3.41 31.72 -36.89
C ASN A 57 3.21 30.64 -35.81
N PHE A 58 3.30 29.36 -36.16
CA PHE A 58 3.24 28.28 -35.18
C PHE A 58 4.49 28.30 -34.28
N ASN A 59 4.28 28.54 -32.98
CA ASN A 59 5.36 28.66 -32.01
C ASN A 59 5.97 27.29 -31.65
N GLN A 60 6.88 26.81 -32.51
CA GLN A 60 7.48 25.47 -32.43
C GLN A 60 8.21 25.22 -31.11
N SER A 61 8.93 26.23 -30.61
CA SER A 61 9.75 26.11 -29.40
C SER A 61 8.88 25.87 -28.17
N ASP A 62 7.80 26.63 -28.03
CA ASP A 62 6.91 26.52 -26.87
C ASP A 62 6.14 25.21 -26.91
N PHE A 63 5.63 24.80 -28.07
CA PHE A 63 4.98 23.50 -28.24
C PHE A 63 5.91 22.34 -27.86
N ILE A 64 7.16 22.32 -28.37
CA ILE A 64 8.11 21.24 -28.06
C ILE A 64 8.43 21.23 -26.56
N LYS A 65 8.63 22.40 -25.95
CA LYS A 65 8.93 22.54 -24.53
C LYS A 65 7.76 22.05 -23.67
N GLU A 66 6.53 22.40 -24.02
CA GLU A 66 5.33 21.99 -23.31
C GLU A 66 5.09 20.48 -23.39
N ILE A 67 5.18 19.91 -24.61
CA ILE A 67 5.03 18.46 -24.82
C ILE A 67 6.13 17.67 -24.10
N ASN A 68 7.38 18.13 -24.15
CA ASN A 68 8.47 17.45 -23.44
C ASN A 68 8.33 17.58 -21.93
N ASN A 69 7.90 18.74 -21.40
CA ASN A 69 7.59 18.88 -19.98
C ASN A 69 6.44 17.96 -19.56
N PHE A 70 5.40 17.83 -20.38
CA PHE A 70 4.32 16.88 -20.15
C PHE A 70 4.82 15.43 -20.14
N ALA A 71 5.64 15.05 -21.13
CA ALA A 71 6.22 13.71 -21.21
C ALA A 71 7.15 13.38 -20.02
N LEU A 72 7.96 14.35 -19.57
CA LEU A 72 8.82 14.25 -18.40
C LEU A 72 8.00 14.12 -17.12
N ASN A 73 6.99 14.96 -16.93
CA ASN A 73 6.08 14.90 -15.78
C ASN A 73 5.32 13.57 -15.75
N LYS A 74 4.85 13.07 -16.89
CA LYS A 74 4.21 11.74 -17.02
C LYS A 74 5.18 10.60 -16.70
N LYS A 75 6.46 10.71 -17.08
CA LYS A 75 7.49 9.73 -16.70
C LYS A 75 7.78 9.72 -15.20
N LEU A 76 7.70 10.87 -14.53
CA LEU A 76 8.02 11.05 -13.10
C LEU A 76 6.84 10.76 -12.14
N THR A 77 5.59 10.77 -12.60
CA THR A 77 4.39 10.80 -11.73
C THR A 77 3.70 9.44 -11.49
N GLY A 78 4.44 8.32 -11.51
CA GLY A 78 3.86 7.01 -11.17
C GLY A 78 3.88 6.65 -9.68
N ILE A 79 4.70 7.34 -8.88
CA ILE A 79 4.93 7.00 -7.46
C ILE A 79 4.22 8.02 -6.57
N ASN A 80 3.20 7.57 -5.83
CA ASN A 80 2.47 8.42 -4.89
C ASN A 80 2.99 8.19 -3.46
N ILE A 81 3.82 9.11 -2.97
CA ILE A 81 4.45 9.04 -1.64
C ILE A 81 3.39 8.99 -0.52
N SER A 82 2.31 9.77 -0.64
CA SER A 82 1.23 9.78 0.36
C SER A 82 0.53 8.42 0.43
N TYR A 83 0.25 7.82 -0.74
CA TYR A 83 -0.24 6.45 -0.82
C TYR A 83 0.72 5.47 -0.14
N LEU A 84 2.01 5.52 -0.48
CA LEU A 84 3.02 4.59 0.03
C LEU A 84 3.14 4.64 1.56
N LEU A 85 3.12 5.83 2.15
CA LEU A 85 3.16 5.99 3.60
C LEU A 85 1.90 5.42 4.26
N LYS A 86 0.70 5.79 3.76
CA LYS A 86 -0.58 5.33 4.31
C LYS A 86 -0.68 3.81 4.30
N ILE A 87 -0.36 3.18 3.17
CA ILE A 87 -0.51 1.73 3.04
C ILE A 87 0.52 0.99 3.90
N ASN A 88 1.79 1.40 3.92
CA ASN A 88 2.81 0.72 4.73
C ASN A 88 2.50 0.77 6.23
N ILE A 89 2.01 1.92 6.74
CA ILE A 89 1.57 2.04 8.13
C ILE A 89 0.43 1.06 8.43
N LEU A 90 -0.56 0.99 7.54
CA LEU A 90 -1.69 0.07 7.69
C LEU A 90 -1.23 -1.40 7.69
N LEU A 91 -0.35 -1.78 6.76
CA LEU A 91 0.17 -3.16 6.65
C LEU A 91 0.95 -3.57 7.89
N ILE A 92 1.77 -2.67 8.46
CA ILE A 92 2.50 -2.92 9.72
C ILE A 92 1.53 -3.11 10.89
N LEU A 93 0.49 -2.28 10.97
CA LEU A 93 -0.52 -2.41 12.02
C LEU A 93 -1.25 -3.76 11.93
N ILE A 94 -1.66 -4.15 10.71
CA ILE A 94 -2.26 -5.46 10.44
C ILE A 94 -1.29 -6.58 10.84
N TYR A 95 -0.01 -6.47 10.47
CA TYR A 95 1.01 -7.46 10.81
C TYR A 95 1.15 -7.64 12.32
N LEU A 96 1.25 -6.55 13.09
CA LEU A 96 1.35 -6.60 14.54
C LEU A 96 0.12 -7.26 15.17
N VAL A 97 -1.09 -6.91 14.72
CA VAL A 97 -2.34 -7.51 15.21
C VAL A 97 -2.37 -9.01 14.93
N LEU A 98 -2.01 -9.42 13.71
CA LEU A 98 -1.97 -10.82 13.33
C LEU A 98 -0.90 -11.61 14.10
N MET A 99 0.28 -11.02 14.33
CA MET A 99 1.34 -11.64 15.14
C MET A 99 0.94 -11.82 16.60
N ILE A 100 0.23 -10.84 17.18
CA ILE A 100 -0.30 -10.97 18.54
C ILE A 100 -1.40 -12.04 18.59
N ALA A 101 -2.30 -12.06 17.61
CA ALA A 101 -3.36 -13.06 17.51
C ALA A 101 -2.78 -14.48 17.36
N THR A 102 -1.79 -14.67 16.48
CA THR A 102 -1.15 -15.97 16.27
C THR A 102 -0.40 -16.43 17.52
N PHE A 103 0.32 -15.53 18.20
CA PHE A 103 0.96 -15.84 19.48
C PHE A 103 -0.06 -16.25 20.56
N SER A 104 -1.20 -15.56 20.63
CA SER A 104 -2.26 -15.88 21.61
C SER A 104 -2.95 -17.22 21.35
N LEU A 105 -3.09 -17.62 20.08
CA LEU A 105 -3.82 -18.82 19.68
C LEU A 105 -2.94 -20.08 19.59
N PHE A 106 -1.64 -19.95 19.30
CA PHE A 106 -0.77 -21.08 18.93
C PHE A 106 0.51 -21.19 19.76
N ARG A 107 0.42 -21.00 21.09
CA ARG A 107 1.55 -20.98 22.03
C ARG A 107 2.45 -22.24 22.00
N THR A 108 1.98 -23.37 21.47
CA THR A 108 2.64 -24.68 21.59
C THR A 108 3.14 -25.30 20.28
N ASN A 109 2.78 -24.78 19.10
CA ASN A 109 3.26 -25.32 17.82
C ASN A 109 4.38 -24.45 17.25
N GLN A 110 5.61 -24.98 17.29
CA GLN A 110 6.82 -24.33 16.78
C GLN A 110 6.87 -24.22 15.23
N ASP A 111 5.94 -24.87 14.51
CA ASP A 111 5.81 -24.75 13.05
C ASP A 111 5.13 -23.43 12.63
N SER A 112 5.80 -22.36 13.01
CA SER A 112 5.50 -20.95 12.76
C SER A 112 5.45 -20.55 11.27
N THR A 113 5.86 -21.44 10.37
CA THR A 113 6.03 -21.14 8.94
C THR A 113 4.68 -21.01 8.22
N VAL A 114 3.69 -21.85 8.55
CA VAL A 114 2.36 -21.80 7.92
C VAL A 114 1.59 -20.56 8.37
N LEU A 115 1.65 -20.23 9.66
CA LEU A 115 1.01 -19.02 10.20
C LEU A 115 1.64 -17.76 9.63
N TYR A 116 2.97 -17.75 9.49
CA TYR A 116 3.67 -16.67 8.80
C TYR A 116 3.23 -16.55 7.34
N PHE A 117 3.17 -17.66 6.58
CA PHE A 117 2.67 -17.67 5.22
C PHE A 117 1.26 -17.06 5.11
N LEU A 118 0.31 -17.50 5.95
CA LEU A 118 -1.06 -16.96 5.96
C LEU A 118 -1.09 -15.46 6.28
N THR A 119 -0.27 -15.03 7.24
CA THR A 119 -0.16 -13.63 7.63
C THR A 119 0.35 -12.77 6.48
N ILE A 120 1.43 -13.21 5.81
CA ILE A 120 2.00 -12.50 4.65
C ILE A 120 1.03 -12.51 3.46
N CYS A 121 0.35 -13.62 3.18
CA CYS A 121 -0.68 -13.67 2.14
C CYS A 121 -1.78 -12.64 2.37
N PHE A 122 -2.28 -12.52 3.60
CA PHE A 122 -3.31 -11.53 3.94
C PHE A 122 -2.82 -10.09 3.74
N ILE A 123 -1.61 -9.78 4.23
CA ILE A 123 -0.99 -8.45 4.10
C ILE A 123 -0.80 -8.06 2.63
N LEU A 124 -0.23 -8.95 1.83
CA LEU A 124 0.02 -8.67 0.42
C LEU A 124 -1.30 -8.61 -0.38
N PHE A 125 -2.32 -9.37 0.02
CA PHE A 125 -3.66 -9.25 -0.55
C PHE A 125 -4.30 -7.88 -0.25
N VAL A 126 -4.13 -7.36 0.98
CA VAL A 126 -4.60 -6.00 1.34
C VAL A 126 -3.88 -4.96 0.48
N ASN A 127 -2.56 -5.05 0.33
CA ASN A 127 -1.77 -4.17 -0.54
C ASN A 127 -2.30 -4.19 -1.98
N TYR A 128 -2.52 -5.38 -2.54
CA TYR A 128 -3.07 -5.57 -3.89
C TYR A 128 -4.44 -4.90 -4.07
N ASN A 129 -5.40 -5.18 -3.18
CA ASN A 129 -6.74 -4.59 -3.30
C ASN A 129 -6.72 -3.08 -3.15
N TYR A 130 -5.89 -2.56 -2.23
CA TYR A 130 -5.77 -1.14 -2.01
C TYR A 130 -5.16 -0.43 -3.25
N ALA A 131 -4.11 -0.99 -3.84
CA ALA A 131 -3.49 -0.44 -5.06
C ALA A 131 -4.49 -0.39 -6.23
N ILE A 132 -5.26 -1.45 -6.47
CA ILE A 132 -6.27 -1.50 -7.55
C ILE A 132 -7.39 -0.48 -7.31
N SER A 133 -7.78 -0.26 -6.06
CA SER A 133 -8.81 0.73 -5.75
C SER A 133 -8.33 2.17 -5.93
N HIS A 134 -7.02 2.42 -5.89
CA HIS A 134 -6.43 3.75 -5.86
C HIS A 134 -5.86 4.23 -7.20
N PHE A 135 -5.34 3.31 -8.02
CA PHE A 135 -4.68 3.66 -9.29
C PHE A 135 -5.46 3.11 -10.49
N GLU A 136 -5.51 3.90 -11.57
CA GLU A 136 -6.20 3.52 -12.81
C GLU A 136 -5.26 2.87 -13.82
N LEU A 137 -4.03 3.38 -13.90
CA LEU A 137 -3.03 2.87 -14.81
C LEU A 137 -2.40 1.59 -14.24
N LYS A 138 -2.43 0.52 -15.03
CA LYS A 138 -1.82 -0.77 -14.69
C LYS A 138 -0.34 -0.67 -14.31
N LYS A 139 0.41 0.20 -15.00
CA LYS A 139 1.82 0.46 -14.70
C LYS A 139 2.00 0.99 -13.27
N ASP A 140 1.11 1.88 -12.83
CA ASP A 140 1.18 2.49 -11.51
C ASP A 140 0.76 1.51 -10.43
N ILE A 141 -0.26 0.67 -10.69
CA ILE A 141 -0.64 -0.43 -9.79
C ILE A 141 0.56 -1.34 -9.53
N ILE A 142 1.22 -1.84 -10.58
CA ILE A 142 2.37 -2.75 -10.48
C ILE A 142 3.54 -2.08 -9.74
N SER A 143 3.86 -0.83 -10.11
CA SER A 143 4.96 -0.07 -9.50
C SER A 143 4.72 0.14 -8.01
N ASN A 144 3.54 0.62 -7.61
CA ASN A 144 3.23 0.90 -6.22
C ASN A 144 3.10 -0.36 -5.37
N ILE A 145 2.54 -1.47 -5.90
CA ILE A 145 2.54 -2.77 -5.21
C ILE A 145 3.97 -3.21 -4.94
N SER A 146 4.83 -3.19 -5.97
CA SER A 146 6.21 -3.67 -5.88
C SER A 146 7.03 -2.85 -4.88
N ILE A 147 6.93 -1.52 -4.94
CA ILE A 147 7.60 -0.61 -4.00
C ILE A 147 7.08 -0.84 -2.57
N THR A 148 5.76 -0.98 -2.40
CA THR A 148 5.16 -1.25 -1.08
C THR A 148 5.64 -2.57 -0.49
N CYS A 149 5.75 -3.63 -1.29
CA CYS A 149 6.30 -4.92 -0.84
C CYS A 149 7.74 -4.77 -0.35
N ILE A 150 8.58 -3.99 -1.03
CA ILE A 150 9.98 -3.80 -0.62
C ILE A 150 10.04 -2.98 0.67
N ILE A 151 9.29 -1.87 0.75
CA ILE A 151 9.26 -1.02 1.94
C ILE A 151 8.74 -1.79 3.16
N PHE A 152 7.63 -2.51 3.02
CA PHE A 152 7.06 -3.29 4.11
C PHE A 152 8.04 -4.34 4.63
N PHE A 153 8.73 -5.06 3.73
CA PHE A 153 9.75 -6.03 4.11
C PHE A 153 10.85 -5.38 4.95
N LEU A 154 11.40 -4.26 4.49
CA LEU A 154 12.47 -3.56 5.21
C LEU A 154 12.00 -3.07 6.58
N ILE A 155 10.81 -2.49 6.66
CA ILE A 155 10.27 -1.99 7.94
C ILE A 155 9.99 -3.15 8.90
N GLU A 156 9.47 -4.28 8.42
CA GLU A 156 9.26 -5.48 9.25
C GLU A 156 10.58 -5.98 9.85
N LYS A 157 11.64 -6.10 9.03
CA LYS A 157 12.96 -6.54 9.50
C LYS A 157 13.56 -5.56 10.51
N ILE A 158 13.61 -4.27 10.18
CA ILE A 158 14.17 -3.24 11.04
C ILE A 158 13.38 -3.15 12.35
N GLY A 159 12.04 -3.15 12.26
CA GLY A 159 11.14 -3.06 13.41
C GLY A 159 11.35 -4.19 14.39
N ILE A 160 11.48 -5.44 13.93
CA ILE A 160 11.67 -6.57 14.84
C ILE A 160 13.08 -6.57 15.44
N VAL A 161 14.13 -6.16 14.69
CA VAL A 161 15.48 -6.01 15.26
C VAL A 161 15.51 -4.97 16.39
N ILE A 162 14.78 -3.86 16.22
CA ILE A 162 14.64 -2.84 17.26
C ILE A 162 13.90 -3.43 18.47
N LEU A 163 12.76 -4.09 18.25
CA LEU A 163 11.97 -4.70 19.32
C LEU A 163 12.74 -5.77 20.08
N SER A 164 13.50 -6.63 19.39
CA SER A 164 14.33 -7.64 20.02
C SER A 164 15.41 -6.99 20.88
N LYS A 165 16.06 -5.93 20.39
CA LYS A 165 17.09 -5.21 21.17
C LYS A 165 16.51 -4.52 22.40
N ILE A 166 15.33 -3.91 22.29
CA ILE A 166 14.60 -3.34 23.43
C ILE A 166 14.29 -4.45 24.46
N TYR A 167 13.81 -5.60 23.99
CA TYR A 167 13.53 -6.74 24.85
C TYR A 167 14.78 -7.26 25.58
N CYS A 168 15.94 -7.35 24.93
CA CYS A 168 17.21 -7.73 25.59
C CYS A 168 17.59 -6.76 26.71
N VAL A 169 17.44 -5.46 26.47
CA VAL A 169 17.76 -4.44 27.49
C VAL A 169 16.83 -4.53 28.69
N LEU A 170 15.57 -4.91 28.47
CA LEU A 170 14.58 -5.06 29.53
C LEU A 170 14.68 -6.42 30.26
N SER A 171 15.20 -7.45 29.60
CA SER A 171 15.35 -8.80 30.14
C SER A 171 16.82 -9.09 30.44
N ASN A 172 17.26 -8.79 31.66
CA ASN A 172 18.66 -8.91 32.12
C ASN A 172 19.31 -10.30 31.96
N ASN A 173 18.57 -11.34 31.55
CA ASN A 173 19.04 -12.74 31.53
C ASN A 173 19.12 -13.37 30.12
N LEU A 174 18.93 -12.61 29.04
CA LEU A 174 18.98 -13.14 27.67
C LEU A 174 20.09 -12.47 26.86
N GLU A 175 21.25 -13.11 26.79
CA GLU A 175 22.30 -12.76 25.83
C GLU A 175 21.87 -13.21 24.42
N PHE A 176 21.55 -12.23 23.57
CA PHE A 176 21.38 -12.46 22.13
C PHE A 176 22.76 -12.56 21.48
N ASN A 177 23.28 -13.78 21.39
CA ASN A 177 24.62 -14.02 20.83
C ASN A 177 24.69 -13.83 19.31
N ASN A 178 23.56 -13.87 18.58
CA ASN A 178 23.54 -13.62 17.14
C ASN A 178 22.22 -13.01 16.64
N ILE A 179 22.30 -11.89 15.93
CA ILE A 179 21.16 -11.25 15.25
C ILE A 179 20.57 -12.19 14.18
N PHE A 180 21.41 -13.04 13.59
CA PHE A 180 21.01 -14.01 12.56
C PHE A 180 20.14 -15.15 13.09
N ASP A 181 20.13 -15.39 14.41
CA ASP A 181 19.29 -16.41 15.03
C ASP A 181 17.87 -15.90 15.32
N LEU A 182 17.60 -14.61 15.05
CA LEU A 182 16.24 -14.08 15.13
C LEU A 182 15.34 -14.81 14.13
N TYR A 183 14.16 -15.19 14.61
CA TYR A 183 13.02 -15.73 13.84
C TYR A 183 12.78 -15.08 12.46
N VAL A 184 13.18 -13.82 12.35
CA VAL A 184 12.97 -12.88 11.26
C VAL A 184 13.97 -13.04 10.12
N PHE A 185 15.18 -13.53 10.41
CA PHE A 185 16.21 -13.83 9.42
C PHE A 185 16.20 -15.31 8.97
N ASP A 186 15.22 -16.08 9.44
CA ASP A 186 14.98 -17.45 8.97
C ASP A 186 14.77 -17.47 7.44
N PHE A 187 15.68 -18.17 6.75
CA PHE A 187 15.71 -18.26 5.30
C PHE A 187 14.38 -18.76 4.71
N LYS A 188 13.69 -19.70 5.39
CA LYS A 188 12.40 -20.22 4.92
C LYS A 188 11.34 -19.12 4.86
N LYS A 189 11.32 -18.23 5.85
CA LYS A 189 10.35 -17.12 5.93
C LYS A 189 10.66 -16.03 4.92
N ILE A 190 11.94 -15.71 4.75
CA ILE A 190 12.40 -14.79 3.70
C ILE A 190 11.95 -15.31 2.32
N LEU A 191 12.17 -16.59 2.05
CA LEU A 191 11.78 -17.22 0.79
C LEU A 191 10.26 -17.20 0.57
N ILE A 192 9.47 -17.50 1.62
CA ILE A 192 8.01 -17.38 1.58
C ILE A 192 7.57 -15.96 1.22
N TYR A 193 8.17 -14.95 1.81
CA TYR A 193 7.86 -13.55 1.52
C TYR A 193 8.13 -13.19 0.06
N PHE A 194 9.29 -13.58 -0.47
CA PHE A 194 9.63 -13.30 -1.87
C PHE A 194 8.74 -14.05 -2.86
N ILE A 195 8.43 -15.33 -2.61
CA ILE A 195 7.53 -16.09 -3.48
C ILE A 195 6.13 -15.47 -3.49
N THR A 196 5.58 -15.17 -2.32
CA THR A 196 4.24 -14.57 -2.21
C THR A 196 4.16 -13.17 -2.83
N SER A 197 5.20 -12.35 -2.67
CA SER A 197 5.26 -11.03 -3.32
C SER A 197 5.35 -11.12 -4.85
N ILE A 198 6.15 -12.04 -5.40
CA ILE A 198 6.19 -12.30 -6.85
C ILE A 198 4.82 -12.73 -7.35
N ILE A 199 4.13 -13.65 -6.66
CA ILE A 199 2.78 -14.11 -7.03
C ILE A 199 1.81 -12.93 -7.08
N VAL A 200 1.81 -12.06 -6.06
CA VAL A 200 0.91 -10.89 -6.02
C VAL A 200 1.21 -9.90 -7.14
N ILE A 201 2.49 -9.66 -7.46
CA ILE A 201 2.90 -8.84 -8.60
C ILE A 201 2.42 -9.47 -9.92
N LEU A 202 2.57 -10.77 -10.11
CA LEU A 202 2.04 -11.48 -11.29
C LEU A 202 0.52 -11.35 -11.39
N ILE A 203 -0.23 -11.53 -10.30
CA ILE A 203 -1.68 -11.34 -10.28
C ILE A 203 -2.06 -9.92 -10.73
N SER A 204 -1.31 -8.89 -10.32
CA SER A 204 -1.54 -7.52 -10.78
C SER A 204 -1.23 -7.31 -12.27
N ILE A 205 -0.30 -8.07 -12.84
CA ILE A 205 -0.03 -8.06 -14.29
C ILE A 205 -1.19 -8.66 -15.07
N TYR A 206 -1.91 -9.65 -14.54
CA TYR A 206 -3.07 -10.23 -15.24
C TYR A 206 -4.40 -9.54 -14.94
N HIS A 207 -4.41 -8.55 -14.04
CA HIS A 207 -5.61 -7.80 -13.70
C HIS A 207 -6.03 -6.84 -14.84
N ASN A 208 -7.33 -6.83 -15.16
CA ASN A 208 -7.90 -5.90 -16.13
C ASN A 208 -8.51 -4.67 -15.40
N PRO A 209 -7.91 -3.48 -15.52
CA PRO A 209 -8.33 -2.28 -14.78
C PRO A 209 -9.72 -1.77 -15.17
N ASN A 210 -10.28 -2.23 -16.29
CA ASN A 210 -11.64 -1.87 -16.74
C ASN A 210 -12.75 -2.67 -16.03
N SER A 211 -12.40 -3.58 -15.11
CA SER A 211 -13.39 -4.25 -14.27
C SER A 211 -13.93 -3.30 -13.19
N THR A 212 -15.23 -3.37 -12.90
CA THR A 212 -15.95 -2.45 -11.98
C THR A 212 -15.15 -2.17 -10.71
N LYS A 213 -14.77 -0.89 -10.51
CA LYS A 213 -14.01 -0.43 -9.34
C LYS A 213 -14.67 -0.89 -8.04
N ARG A 214 -13.94 -1.65 -7.22
CA ARG A 214 -14.35 -1.96 -5.85
C ARG A 214 -14.10 -0.71 -4.98
N ASN A 215 -15.17 -0.03 -4.58
CA ASN A 215 -15.09 1.15 -3.71
C ASN A 215 -14.76 0.74 -2.26
N PHE A 216 -13.49 0.57 -1.93
CA PHE A 216 -13.03 0.50 -0.54
C PHE A 216 -12.79 1.92 -0.02
N LYS A 217 -13.67 2.44 0.84
CA LYS A 217 -13.45 3.72 1.53
C LYS A 217 -12.67 3.47 2.81
N LEU A 218 -11.66 4.30 3.11
CA LEU A 218 -10.90 4.20 4.37
C LEU A 218 -11.80 4.21 5.61
N SER A 219 -12.94 4.91 5.55
CA SER A 219 -13.95 4.93 6.60
C SER A 219 -14.50 3.54 6.94
N THR A 220 -14.64 2.63 5.98
CA THR A 220 -15.11 1.27 6.26
C THR A 220 -14.03 0.43 6.94
N MET A 221 -12.75 0.69 6.64
CA MET A 221 -11.63 0.07 7.36
C MET A 221 -11.52 0.59 8.79
N ASP A 222 -11.61 1.91 9.00
CA ASP A 222 -11.63 2.53 10.32
C ASP A 222 -12.76 1.95 11.20
N ILE A 223 -13.96 1.83 10.63
CA ILE A 223 -15.12 1.22 11.29
C ILE A 223 -14.84 -0.25 11.59
N SER A 224 -14.25 -1.01 10.67
CA SER A 224 -13.93 -2.42 10.91
C SER A 224 -12.90 -2.63 12.02
N ILE A 225 -11.88 -1.75 12.10
CA ILE A 225 -10.84 -1.78 13.14
C ILE A 225 -11.44 -1.44 14.49
N LEU A 226 -12.26 -0.38 14.57
CA LEU A 226 -13.00 -0.01 15.77
C LEU A 226 -13.92 -1.14 16.23
N PHE A 227 -14.68 -1.73 15.30
CA PHE A 227 -15.63 -2.80 15.61
C PHE A 227 -14.92 -4.06 16.11
N LEU A 228 -13.80 -4.44 15.47
CA LEU A 228 -12.96 -5.55 15.92
C LEU A 228 -12.36 -5.29 17.31
N SER A 229 -11.88 -4.06 17.56
CA SER A 229 -11.34 -3.68 18.88
C SER A 229 -12.40 -3.78 19.99
N LEU A 230 -13.65 -3.42 19.68
CA LEU A 230 -14.78 -3.52 20.61
C LEU A 230 -15.15 -4.97 20.89
N ILE A 231 -15.24 -5.81 19.86
CA ILE A 231 -15.51 -7.26 20.03
C ILE A 231 -14.42 -7.90 20.88
N LEU A 232 -13.15 -7.62 20.60
CA LEU A 232 -12.02 -8.18 21.36
C LEU A 232 -12.00 -7.70 22.81
N ASN A 233 -12.35 -6.44 23.08
CA ASN A 233 -12.53 -5.94 24.44
C ASN A 233 -13.68 -6.64 25.17
N ILE A 234 -14.82 -6.85 24.51
CA ILE A 234 -15.96 -7.57 25.09
C ILE A 234 -15.57 -9.01 25.44
N ILE A 235 -14.89 -9.71 24.54
CA ILE A 235 -14.39 -11.07 24.79
C ILE A 235 -13.40 -11.07 25.97
N TYR A 236 -12.46 -10.11 26.00
CA TYR A 236 -11.53 -9.94 27.11
C TYR A 236 -12.24 -9.67 28.43
N PHE A 237 -13.27 -8.81 28.46
CA PHE A 237 -14.03 -8.49 29.67
C PHE A 237 -14.87 -9.67 30.18
N LEU A 238 -15.42 -10.48 29.28
CA LEU A 238 -16.24 -11.65 29.62
C LEU A 238 -15.41 -12.86 30.05
N TYR A 239 -14.15 -12.94 29.65
CA TYR A 239 -13.20 -13.94 30.12
C TYR A 239 -12.61 -13.57 31.50
N PRO A 240 -12.46 -14.49 32.48
CA PRO A 240 -12.87 -15.90 32.48
C PRO A 240 -14.30 -16.13 33.03
N ASN A 241 -14.94 -15.11 33.59
CA ASN A 241 -16.10 -15.26 34.50
C ASN A 241 -17.42 -15.69 33.83
N ARG A 242 -17.64 -15.45 32.53
CA ARG A 242 -18.89 -15.81 31.84
C ARG A 242 -18.73 -16.82 30.71
N LEU A 243 -17.53 -16.90 30.12
CA LEU A 243 -17.22 -17.82 29.03
C LEU A 243 -16.55 -19.09 29.56
N TYR A 244 -17.27 -19.86 30.38
CA TYR A 244 -16.78 -21.13 30.95
C TYR A 244 -16.30 -22.11 29.88
N LEU A 245 -16.92 -22.09 28.70
CA LEU A 245 -16.50 -22.89 27.55
C LEU A 245 -15.13 -22.45 27.03
N LEU A 246 -14.86 -21.13 26.97
CA LEU A 246 -13.57 -20.58 26.57
C LEU A 246 -12.50 -20.90 27.64
N ASN A 247 -12.86 -20.84 28.92
CA ASN A 247 -11.98 -21.26 30.01
C ASN A 247 -11.65 -22.76 29.93
N LEU A 248 -12.64 -23.62 29.65
CA LEU A 248 -12.45 -25.06 29.41
C LEU A 248 -11.60 -25.35 28.17
N ILE A 249 -11.79 -24.57 27.09
CA ILE A 249 -11.00 -24.67 25.87
C ILE A 249 -9.56 -24.26 26.15
N ILE A 250 -9.33 -23.16 26.86
CA ILE A 250 -8.00 -22.67 27.23
C ILE A 250 -7.32 -23.65 28.21
N SER A 251 -8.03 -24.12 29.24
CA SER A 251 -7.50 -25.09 30.19
C SER A 251 -7.12 -26.41 29.51
N LYS A 252 -7.91 -26.88 28.53
CA LYS A 252 -7.61 -28.07 27.72
C LYS A 252 -6.50 -27.84 26.68
N LEU A 253 -6.51 -26.71 25.97
CA LEU A 253 -5.52 -26.39 24.94
C LEU A 253 -4.12 -26.22 25.52
N PHE A 254 -4.02 -25.59 26.70
CA PHE A 254 -2.75 -25.31 27.34
C PHE A 254 -2.39 -26.33 28.44
N ASN A 255 -3.29 -27.29 28.72
CA ASN A 255 -3.13 -28.33 29.73
C ASN A 255 -2.84 -27.77 31.14
N ILE A 256 -3.61 -26.75 31.55
CA ILE A 256 -3.42 -26.03 32.81
C ILE A 256 -4.66 -26.19 33.67
N ASN A 257 -4.47 -26.59 34.93
CA ASN A 257 -5.50 -26.45 35.95
C ASN A 257 -5.50 -25.00 36.44
N VAL A 258 -6.53 -24.27 36.06
CA VAL A 258 -6.64 -22.86 36.42
C VAL A 258 -7.12 -22.74 37.86
N ASN A 259 -6.23 -22.31 38.77
CA ASN A 259 -6.49 -22.21 40.20
C ASN A 259 -6.77 -20.76 40.62
N PHE A 260 -6.13 -19.79 39.96
CA PHE A 260 -6.24 -18.36 40.29
C PHE A 260 -6.15 -17.47 39.04
N PHE A 261 -6.96 -16.42 39.03
CA PHE A 261 -6.96 -15.37 38.02
C PHE A 261 -6.76 -14.01 38.68
N ASP A 262 -5.78 -13.25 38.21
CA ASP A 262 -5.68 -11.82 38.47
C ASP A 262 -5.96 -11.07 37.17
N LYS A 263 -6.89 -10.11 37.19
CA LYS A 263 -7.36 -9.43 35.98
C LYS A 263 -7.28 -7.93 36.16
N THR A 264 -6.50 -7.30 35.30
CA THR A 264 -6.44 -5.85 35.15
C THR A 264 -7.09 -5.43 33.82
N LEU A 265 -7.18 -4.11 33.61
CA LEU A 265 -7.66 -3.54 32.35
C LEU A 265 -6.72 -3.85 31.17
N LEU A 266 -5.43 -4.04 31.46
CA LEU A 266 -4.36 -4.23 30.47
C LEU A 266 -3.98 -5.68 30.25
N TYR A 267 -4.09 -6.54 31.27
CA TYR A 267 -3.75 -7.96 31.16
C TYR A 267 -4.48 -8.83 32.19
N ILE A 268 -4.59 -10.12 31.88
CA ILE A 268 -5.02 -11.19 32.78
C ILE A 268 -3.81 -12.06 33.08
N ASN A 269 -3.51 -12.26 34.35
CA ASN A 269 -2.51 -13.19 34.82
C ASN A 269 -3.20 -14.46 35.32
N ILE A 270 -2.81 -15.61 34.78
CA ILE A 270 -3.34 -16.92 35.16
C ILE A 270 -2.24 -17.67 35.92
N ASN A 271 -2.55 -18.08 37.16
CA ASN A 271 -1.64 -18.82 38.05
C ASN A 271 -0.25 -18.18 38.23
N ASN A 272 -0.11 -16.86 38.01
CA ASN A 272 1.17 -16.13 37.96
C ASN A 272 2.19 -16.66 36.93
N GLN A 273 1.76 -17.48 35.97
CA GLN A 273 2.61 -18.11 34.97
C GLN A 273 2.28 -17.63 33.55
N ILE A 274 1.10 -17.05 33.34
CA ILE A 274 0.58 -16.75 32.01
C ILE A 274 -0.08 -15.40 31.99
N THR A 275 0.51 -14.47 31.25
CA THR A 275 -0.04 -13.15 31.04
C THR A 275 -0.72 -13.07 29.68
N ILE A 276 -2.02 -12.80 29.67
CA ILE A 276 -2.83 -12.54 28.46
C ILE A 276 -3.11 -11.05 28.40
N ILE A 277 -2.56 -10.36 27.41
CA ILE A 277 -2.73 -8.91 27.22
C ILE A 277 -4.14 -8.62 26.66
N ASN A 278 -4.72 -7.48 27.03
CA ASN A 278 -5.96 -6.98 26.44
C ASN A 278 -5.71 -6.44 25.02
N ILE A 279 -5.73 -7.36 24.05
CA ILE A 279 -5.48 -7.07 22.63
C ILE A 279 -6.47 -6.03 22.11
N GLY A 280 -7.75 -6.10 22.52
CA GLY A 280 -8.76 -5.14 22.08
C GLY A 280 -8.44 -3.71 22.50
N LEU A 281 -8.00 -3.51 23.75
CA LEU A 281 -7.62 -2.19 24.28
C LEU A 281 -6.35 -1.66 23.62
N LEU A 282 -5.35 -2.51 23.40
CA LEU A 282 -4.12 -2.14 22.69
C LEU A 282 -4.42 -1.64 21.28
N LEU A 283 -5.28 -2.37 20.56
CA LEU A 283 -5.68 -2.05 19.18
C LEU A 283 -6.43 -0.71 19.12
N LEU A 284 -7.29 -0.44 20.10
CA LEU A 284 -8.01 0.82 20.24
C LEU A 284 -7.07 2.00 20.53
N LEU A 285 -6.12 1.84 21.45
CA LEU A 285 -5.12 2.88 21.79
C LEU A 285 -4.22 3.22 20.59
N LEU A 286 -3.74 2.20 19.87
CA LEU A 286 -2.93 2.39 18.66
C LEU A 286 -3.72 3.05 17.53
N PHE A 287 -4.99 2.70 17.36
CA PHE A 287 -5.86 3.34 16.37
C PHE A 287 -6.10 4.83 16.68
N ILE A 288 -6.36 5.17 17.95
CA ILE A 288 -6.50 6.56 18.40
C ILE A 288 -5.19 7.33 18.16
N PHE A 289 -4.05 6.73 18.50
CA PHE A 289 -2.74 7.33 18.29
C PHE A 289 -2.43 7.57 16.81
N TYR A 290 -2.77 6.62 15.94
CA TYR A 290 -2.68 6.77 14.48
C TYR A 290 -3.54 7.92 13.97
N LYS A 291 -4.80 8.03 14.40
CA LYS A 291 -5.68 9.13 14.00
C LYS A 291 -5.19 10.49 14.50
N PHE A 292 -4.64 10.54 15.70
CA PHE A 292 -4.02 11.73 16.27
C PHE A 292 -2.81 12.20 15.45
N ILE A 293 -1.90 11.28 15.10
CA ILE A 293 -0.75 11.59 14.23
C ILE A 293 -1.20 12.01 12.83
N SER A 294 -2.17 11.31 12.24
CA SER A 294 -2.70 11.63 10.90
C SER A 294 -3.31 13.03 10.86
N SER A 295 -3.97 13.44 11.95
CA SER A 295 -4.51 14.79 12.15
C SER A 295 -3.42 15.86 12.28
N ILE A 296 -2.35 15.59 13.04
CA ILE A 296 -1.25 16.54 13.24
C ILE A 296 -0.44 16.74 11.95
N LEU A 297 -0.23 15.65 11.22
CA LEU A 297 0.57 15.66 9.99
C LEU A 297 -0.23 16.06 8.75
N GLU A 298 -1.48 16.51 8.91
CA GLU A 298 -2.33 16.95 7.79
C GLU A 298 -2.48 15.89 6.67
N ILE A 299 -2.31 14.61 7.03
CA ILE A 299 -2.29 13.49 6.07
C ILE A 299 -3.66 13.30 5.40
N ASP A 300 -4.72 13.82 6.01
CA ASP A 300 -6.09 13.87 5.48
C ASP A 300 -6.57 15.29 5.15
N SER A 301 -5.70 16.33 5.20
CA SER A 301 -6.10 17.75 5.03
C SER A 301 -6.25 18.21 3.58
N LYS A 302 -6.22 17.33 2.57
CA LYS A 302 -6.69 17.69 1.23
C LYS A 302 -8.19 17.43 1.08
N LYS A 303 -8.98 18.22 1.81
CA LYS A 303 -10.37 18.52 1.48
C LYS A 303 -10.66 19.99 1.77
N LYS A 304 -10.17 20.86 0.89
CA LYS A 304 -10.96 21.77 0.05
C LYS A 304 -10.05 22.44 -0.96
#